data_AF-A0A920KE16-F1
#
_entry.id   AF-A0A920KE16-F1
#
_cell.length_a   1.000
_cell.length_b   1.000
_cell.length_c   1.000
_cell.angle_alpha   90.00
_cell.angle_beta   90.00
_cell.angle_gamma   90.00
#
_symmetry.space_group_name_H-M   'P 1'
#
loop_
_entity.id
_entity.type
_entity.pdbx_description
1 polymer ?
#
loop_
_entity_poly.entity_id
_entity_poly.type
_entity_poly.pdbx_seq_one_letter_code
_entity_poly.pdbx_strand_id
1 'polypeptide(L)' 'MQQPHVPRTPHERFKGKSGLGPRGDVIVEADWCVGEFMKTLEEENLSENTLIIFTSDNGPV' A
#
# COMPACT_ATOMS: atom_id res chain seq x y z
N MET A 1 3.12 -6.43 -5.18
CA MET A 1 2.72 -6.39 -3.76
C MET A 1 1.86 -7.60 -3.46
N GLN A 2 2.17 -8.38 -2.42
CA GLN A 2 1.33 -9.49 -1.93
C GLN A 2 0.74 -9.17 -0.53
N GLN A 3 0.86 -7.92 -0.09
CA GLN A 3 0.41 -7.51 1.24
C GLN A 3 -1.11 -7.53 1.32
N PRO A 4 -1.72 -7.91 2.47
CA PRO A 4 -1.09 -8.24 3.75
C PRO A 4 -0.88 -9.75 3.99
N HIS A 5 -0.79 -10.56 2.92
CA HIS A 5 -0.64 -12.02 3.00
C HIS A 5 0.61 -12.41 3.81
N VAL A 6 0.55 -13.55 4.48
CA VAL A 6 1.68 -14.10 5.25
C VAL A 6 2.69 -14.83 4.34
N PRO A 7 4.00 -14.87 4.66
CA PRO A 7 4.66 -14.18 5.77
C PRO A 7 4.73 -12.66 5.53
N ARG A 8 4.49 -11.88 6.59
CA ARG A 8 4.47 -10.42 6.54
C ARG A 8 5.87 -9.88 6.74
N THR A 9 6.48 -9.41 5.66
CA THR A 9 7.86 -8.91 5.64
C THR A 9 7.87 -7.44 5.21
N PRO A 10 7.56 -6.48 6.11
CA PRO A 10 7.63 -5.07 5.76
C PRO A 10 9.07 -4.66 5.47
N HIS A 11 9.27 -3.72 4.54
CA HIS A 11 10.56 -3.08 4.37
C HIS A 11 10.98 -2.35 5.67
N GLU A 12 12.28 -2.31 5.99
CA GLU A 12 12.78 -1.76 7.26
C GLU A 12 12.31 -0.33 7.54
N ARG A 13 12.08 0.47 6.49
CA ARG A 13 11.53 1.84 6.62
C ARG A 13 10.12 1.91 7.25
N PHE A 14 9.33 0.84 7.14
CA PHE A 14 7.96 0.76 7.66
C PHE A 14 7.81 -0.07 8.92
N LYS A 15 8.85 -0.78 9.33
CA LYS A 15 8.86 -1.62 10.52
C LYS A 15 8.58 -0.78 11.78
N GLY A 16 7.57 -1.17 12.54
CA GLY A 16 7.08 -0.49 13.73
C GLY A 16 6.33 0.81 13.48
N LYS A 17 6.13 1.24 12.23
CA LYS A 17 5.49 2.54 11.92
C LYS A 17 3.99 2.55 12.17
N SER A 18 3.34 1.39 12.07
CA SER A 18 1.90 1.30 12.27
C SER A 18 1.48 1.25 13.75
N GLY A 19 2.37 0.81 14.66
CA GLY A 19 2.01 0.47 16.03
C GLY A 19 1.11 -0.78 16.17
N LEU A 20 0.80 -1.47 15.06
CA LEU A 20 -0.13 -2.61 15.00
C LEU A 20 0.55 -3.92 14.57
N GLY A 21 1.87 -4.00 14.82
CA GLY A 21 2.71 -5.14 14.46
C GLY A 21 2.93 -5.31 12.95
N PRO A 22 3.55 -6.43 12.52
CA PRO A 22 3.99 -6.61 11.14
C PRO A 22 2.87 -6.53 10.11
N ARG A 23 1.64 -6.89 10.47
CA ARG A 23 0.46 -6.75 9.59
C ARG A 23 0.14 -5.29 9.32
N GLY A 24 0.16 -4.45 10.35
CA GLY A 24 -0.06 -3.01 10.18
C GLY A 24 1.06 -2.38 9.36
N ASP A 25 2.31 -2.77 9.61
CA ASP A 25 3.46 -2.19 8.91
C ASP A 25 3.43 -2.45 7.41
N VAL A 26 3.04 -3.66 7.00
CA VAL A 26 2.88 -3.96 5.57
C VAL A 26 1.68 -3.27 4.93
N ILE A 27 0.66 -2.92 5.70
CA ILE A 27 -0.48 -2.12 5.22
C ILE A 27 -0.06 -0.68 5.01
N VAL A 28 0.70 -0.09 5.96
CA VAL A 28 1.29 1.25 5.81
C VAL A 28 2.24 1.29 4.60
N GLU A 29 2.99 0.21 4.36
CA GLU A 29 3.81 0.10 3.15
C GLU A 29 2.98 0.07 1.87
N ALA A 30 1.89 -0.69 1.84
CA ALA A 30 1.00 -0.74 0.67
C ALA A 30 0.33 0.61 0.40
N ASP A 31 -0.14 1.28 1.45
CA ASP A 31 -0.69 2.63 1.40
C ASP A 31 0.32 3.64 0.83
N TRP A 32 1.57 3.61 1.33
CA TRP A 32 2.65 4.46 0.79
C TRP A 32 2.89 4.21 -0.70
N CYS A 33 2.90 2.95 -1.15
CA CYS A 33 3.11 2.64 -2.56
C CYS A 33 1.98 3.17 -3.45
N VAL A 34 0.73 3.13 -2.97
CA VAL A 34 -0.41 3.75 -3.67
C VAL A 34 -0.23 5.26 -3.71
N GLY A 35 0.21 5.88 -2.62
CA GLY A 35 0.53 7.31 -2.58
C GLY A 35 1.56 7.73 -3.64
N GLU A 36 2.65 6.98 -3.80
CA GLU A 36 3.65 7.26 -4.84
C GLU A 36 3.10 7.10 -6.25
N PHE A 37 2.22 6.11 -6.47
CA PHE A 37 1.52 5.95 -7.74
C PHE A 37 0.61 7.13 -8.05
N MET A 38 -0.20 7.58 -7.07
CA MET A 38 -1.05 8.77 -7.21
C MET A 38 -0.24 10.02 -7.53
N LYS A 39 0.84 10.25 -6.78
CA LYS A 39 1.75 11.37 -6.99
C LYS A 39 2.35 11.37 -8.40
N THR A 40 2.74 10.20 -8.90
CA THR A 40 3.25 10.07 -10.27
C THR A 40 2.19 10.45 -11.30
N LEU A 41 0.94 10.02 -11.12
CA LEU A 41 -0.16 10.40 -12.02
C LEU A 41 -0.42 11.92 -12.02
N GLU A 42 -0.31 12.57 -10.86
CA GLU A 42 -0.42 14.03 -10.76
C GLU A 42 0.73 14.74 -11.48
N GLU A 43 1.99 14.32 -11.25
CA GLU A 43 3.18 14.89 -11.88
C GLU A 43 3.16 14.77 -13.41
N GLU A 44 2.62 13.66 -13.92
CA GLU A 44 2.48 13.40 -15.36
C GLU A 44 1.19 13.98 -15.96
N ASN A 45 0.36 14.69 -15.18
CA ASN A 45 -0.94 15.26 -15.60
C ASN A 45 -1.94 14.21 -16.12
N LEU A 46 -1.90 12.99 -15.58
CA LEU A 46 -2.76 11.87 -15.97
C LEU A 46 -3.90 11.61 -14.98
N SER A 47 -3.89 12.24 -13.81
CA SER A 47 -4.85 11.98 -12.71
C SER A 47 -6.32 12.10 -13.14
N GLU A 48 -6.68 13.17 -13.86
CA GLU A 48 -8.08 13.47 -14.23
C GLU A 48 -8.66 12.53 -15.30
N ASN A 49 -7.82 11.78 -16.01
CA ASN A 49 -8.23 10.83 -17.05
C ASN A 49 -7.86 9.38 -16.69
N THR A 50 -7.67 9.08 -15.41
CA THR A 50 -7.33 7.75 -14.92
C THR A 50 -8.37 7.28 -13.91
N LEU A 51 -9.11 6.21 -14.23
CA LEU A 51 -9.99 5.53 -13.26
C LEU A 51 -9.18 4.58 -12.40
N ILE A 52 -9.26 4.75 -11.08
CA ILE A 52 -8.53 3.94 -10.10
C ILE A 52 -9.52 3.14 -9.26
N ILE A 53 -9.29 1.82 -9.18
CA ILE A 53 -10.08 0.90 -8.36
C ILE A 53 -9.12 0.20 -7.40
N PHE A 54 -9.42 0.29 -6.11
CA PHE A 54 -8.69 -0.40 -5.04
C PHE A 54 -9.62 -1.44 -4.40
N THR A 55 -9.15 -2.68 -4.26
CA THR A 55 -9.94 -3.80 -3.74
C THR A 55 -9.09 -4.83 -3.01
N SER A 56 -9.74 -5.72 -2.28
CA SER A 56 -9.18 -6.95 -1.73
C SER A 56 -9.71 -8.16 -2.52
N ASP A 57 -8.94 -9.24 -2.56
CA ASP A 57 -9.34 -10.53 -3.14
C ASP A 57 -10.29 -11.33 -2.22
N ASN A 58 -10.07 -11.26 -0.90
CA ASN A 58 -10.91 -11.89 0.12
C ASN A 58 -10.84 -11.18 1.49
N GLY A 59 -11.53 -11.75 2.48
CA GLY A 59 -11.51 -11.32 3.88
C GLY A 59 -10.18 -11.61 4.61
N PRO A 60 -10.06 -11.18 5.88
CA PRO A 60 -8.80 -11.28 6.62
C PRO A 60 -8.39 -12.72 6.95
N VAL A 61 -7.07 -12.93 7.00
CA VAL A 61 -6.40 -14.12 7.57
C VAL A 61 -5.60 -13.71 8.81
#